data_AF-A0A081SDI2-F1
#
_entry.id   AF-A0A081SDI2-F1
#
_cell.length_a   1.000
_cell.length_b   1.000
_cell.length_c   1.000
_cell.angle_alpha   90.00
_cell.angle_beta   90.00
_cell.angle_gamma   90.00
#
_symmetry.space_group_name_H-M   'P 1'
#
loop_
_entity.id
_entity.type
_entity.pdbx_description
1 polymer ?
#
loop_
_entity_poly.entity_id
_entity_poly.type
_entity_poly.pdbx_seq_one_letter_code
_entity_poly.pdbx_strand_id
1 'polypeptide(L)'
;MCGKAYDPRFIFAYPSAQIAVMGSKQASETMLSIKVGQLERDGKTLSDQEKQALLNDIAEKYTSKMTPLYAAARLWIDDIIDPRETRRIISYCIEVANENPEIPKFNAGVLQT
;
A
#
# COMPACT_ATOMS: atom_id res chain seq x y z
N MET A 1 -10.26 4.90 -1.72
CA MET A 1 -11.23 4.05 -2.44
C MET A 1 -11.54 2.78 -1.63
N CYS A 2 -12.01 2.88 -0.38
CA CYS A 2 -12.33 1.73 0.50
C CYS A 2 -11.21 0.67 0.64
N GLY A 3 -10.09 1.01 1.30
CA GLY A 3 -9.00 0.04 1.57
C GLY A 3 -9.34 -0.97 2.69
N LYS A 4 -8.43 -1.90 3.01
CA LYS A 4 -8.67 -3.01 3.97
C LYS A 4 -9.24 -2.55 5.32
N ALA A 5 -8.81 -1.39 5.83
CA ALA A 5 -9.29 -0.83 7.10
C ALA A 5 -10.76 -0.35 7.09
N TYR A 6 -11.37 -0.21 5.91
CA TYR A 6 -12.78 0.18 5.73
C TYR A 6 -13.70 -1.03 5.53
N ASP A 7 -13.18 -2.23 5.78
CA ASP A 7 -13.93 -3.49 5.75
C ASP A 7 -14.69 -3.76 4.43
N PRO A 8 -14.00 -3.72 3.27
CA PRO A 8 -14.62 -4.19 2.04
C PRO A 8 -14.92 -5.69 2.15
N ARG A 9 -16.06 -6.14 1.63
CA ARG A 9 -16.43 -7.57 1.60
C ARG A 9 -15.35 -8.44 0.94
N PHE A 10 -14.76 -7.92 -0.13
CA PHE A 10 -13.63 -8.50 -0.84
C PHE A 10 -12.70 -7.39 -1.32
N ILE A 11 -11.40 -7.65 -1.30
CA ILE A 11 -10.36 -6.75 -1.79
C ILE A 11 -9.30 -7.53 -2.58
N PHE A 12 -9.11 -7.17 -3.84
CA PHE A 12 -8.18 -7.84 -4.74
C PHE A 12 -7.11 -6.87 -5.24
N ALA A 13 -5.98 -7.40 -5.68
CA ALA A 13 -4.97 -6.63 -6.40
C ALA A 13 -4.68 -7.23 -7.78
N TYR A 14 -4.27 -6.39 -8.71
CA TYR A 14 -3.65 -6.86 -9.95
C TYR A 14 -2.16 -7.15 -9.73
N PRO A 15 -1.53 -7.98 -10.59
CA PRO A 15 -0.10 -8.28 -10.49
C PRO A 15 0.81 -7.06 -10.58
N SER A 16 0.37 -6.01 -11.29
CA SER A 16 1.09 -4.75 -11.45
C SER A 16 0.84 -3.70 -10.36
N ALA A 17 -0.06 -3.99 -9.41
CA ALA A 17 -0.40 -3.05 -8.35
C ALA A 17 0.78 -2.82 -7.40
N GLN A 18 0.82 -1.66 -6.75
CA GLN A 18 1.74 -1.38 -5.66
C GLN A 18 0.95 -0.93 -4.43
N ILE A 19 1.27 -1.51 -3.28
CA ILE A 19 0.54 -1.28 -2.03
C ILE A 19 1.55 -0.79 -0.99
N ALA A 20 1.47 0.50 -0.65
CA ALA A 20 2.37 1.14 0.31
C ALA A 20 1.73 2.40 0.91
N VAL A 21 2.32 2.90 2.00
CA VAL A 21 1.92 4.18 2.62
C VAL A 21 2.18 5.36 1.68
N MET A 22 3.28 5.32 0.92
CA MET A 22 3.65 6.31 -0.09
C MET A 22 4.57 5.68 -1.14
N GLY A 23 4.82 6.38 -2.25
CA GLY A 23 5.70 5.88 -3.32
C GLY A 23 7.16 5.71 -2.87
N SER A 24 7.85 4.72 -3.44
CA SER A 24 9.22 4.35 -3.05
C SER A 24 10.20 5.53 -3.10
N LYS A 25 10.16 6.33 -4.17
CA LYS A 25 11.00 7.52 -4.33
C LYS A 25 10.77 8.54 -3.21
N GLN A 26 9.51 8.89 -2.96
CA GLN A 26 9.12 9.85 -1.94
C GLN A 26 9.53 9.40 -0.53
N ALA A 27 9.31 8.12 -0.21
CA ALA A 27 9.74 7.54 1.07
C ALA A 27 11.26 7.62 1.23
N SER A 28 12.00 7.24 0.18
CA SER A 28 13.45 7.14 0.24
C SER A 28 14.13 8.50 0.34
N GLU A 29 13.64 9.51 -0.39
CA GLU A 29 14.12 10.89 -0.29
C GLU A 29 13.86 11.48 1.11
N THR A 30 12.69 11.23 1.68
CA THR A 30 12.35 11.67 3.04
C THR A 30 13.27 11.01 4.07
N MET A 31 13.47 9.70 3.98
CA MET A 31 14.35 8.96 4.89
C MET A 31 15.82 9.38 4.75
N LEU A 32 16.28 9.67 3.53
CA LEU A 32 17.62 10.22 3.28
C LEU A 32 17.77 11.58 3.96
N SER A 33 16.80 12.49 3.78
CA SER A 33 16.82 13.82 4.39
C SER A 33 16.90 13.75 5.92
N ILE A 34 16.10 12.88 6.55
CA ILE A 34 16.14 12.65 8.01
C ILE A 34 17.53 12.14 8.44
N LYS A 35 18.12 11.20 7.68
CA LYS A 35 19.41 10.61 8.03
C LYS A 35 20.58 11.59 7.88
N VAL A 36 20.58 12.38 6.80
CA VAL A 36 21.57 13.45 6.58
C VAL A 36 21.49 14.48 7.70
N GLY A 37 20.29 14.97 8.02
CA GLY A 37 20.10 15.93 9.11
C GLY A 37 20.43 15.37 10.51
N GLN A 38 20.42 14.04 10.69
CA GLN A 38 20.93 13.41 11.92
C GLN A 38 22.47 13.41 11.95
N LEU A 39 23.12 13.01 10.85
CA LEU A 39 24.58 12.95 10.77
C LEU A 39 25.23 14.33 10.87
N GLU A 40 24.63 15.35 10.27
CA GLU A 40 25.11 16.74 10.36
C GLU A 40 25.09 17.24 11.81
N ARG A 41 24.07 16.87 12.60
CA ARG A 41 24.01 17.16 14.05
C ARG A 41 25.11 16.45 14.84
N ASP A 42 25.53 15.28 14.37
CA ASP A 42 26.64 14.51 14.95
C ASP A 42 28.02 14.93 14.39
N GLY A 43 28.08 16.01 13.61
CA GLY A 43 29.32 16.54 13.02
C GLY A 43 29.87 15.72 11.85
N LYS A 44 29.06 14.84 11.25
CA LYS A 44 29.43 13.98 10.11
C LYS A 44 28.71 14.44 8.85
N THR A 45 29.44 14.54 7.74
CA THR A 45 28.88 14.85 6.42
C THR A 45 29.04 13.66 5.49
N LEU A 46 28.01 13.39 4.69
CA LEU A 46 28.05 12.37 3.64
C LEU A 46 28.40 13.03 2.32
N SER A 47 29.27 12.37 1.56
CA SER A 47 29.50 12.67 0.14
C SER A 47 28.26 12.37 -0.69
N ASP A 48 28.19 12.93 -1.90
CA ASP A 48 27.06 12.68 -2.81
C ASP A 48 26.98 11.22 -3.24
N GLN A 49 28.12 10.53 -3.35
CA GLN A 49 28.15 9.09 -3.63
C GLN A 49 27.55 8.27 -2.49
N GLU A 50 27.87 8.59 -1.24
CA GLU A 50 27.29 7.90 -0.08
C GLU A 50 25.80 8.17 0.06
N LYS A 51 25.36 9.41 -0.21
CA LYS A 51 23.93 9.76 -0.23
C LYS A 51 23.18 8.95 -1.30
N GLN A 52 23.74 8.83 -2.50
CA GLN A 52 23.13 8.05 -3.57
C GLN A 52 23.09 6.55 -3.24
N ALA A 53 24.16 6.01 -2.66
CA ALA A 53 24.20 4.61 -2.23
C ALA A 53 23.13 4.33 -1.16
N LEU A 54 23.00 5.21 -0.16
CA LEU A 54 21.99 5.10 0.89
C LEU A 54 20.57 5.23 0.32
N LEU A 55 20.34 6.17 -0.61
CA LEU A 55 19.06 6.33 -1.27
C LEU A 55 18.64 5.06 -2.01
N ASN A 56 19.57 4.45 -2.75
CA ASN A 56 19.32 3.22 -3.49
C ASN A 56 18.98 2.06 -2.57
N ASP A 57 19.73 1.90 -1.47
CA ASP A 57 19.47 0.85 -0.45
C ASP A 57 18.08 1.01 0.19
N ILE A 58 17.70 2.24 0.55
CA ILE A 58 16.36 2.51 1.11
C ILE A 58 15.28 2.22 0.08
N ALA A 59 15.46 2.66 -1.17
CA ALA A 59 14.49 2.47 -2.24
C ALA A 59 14.27 1.00 -2.56
N GLU A 60 15.33 0.19 -2.60
CA GLU A 60 15.24 -1.25 -2.84
C GLU A 60 14.48 -1.97 -1.72
N LYS A 61 14.82 -1.66 -0.45
CA LYS A 61 14.12 -2.19 0.73
C LYS A 61 12.64 -1.83 0.76
N TYR A 62 12.29 -0.62 0.31
CA TYR A 62 10.90 -0.20 0.21
C TYR A 62 10.18 -0.93 -0.93
N THR A 63 10.77 -0.94 -2.12
CA THR A 63 10.16 -1.49 -3.34
C THR A 63 9.82 -2.97 -3.21
N SER A 64 10.70 -3.76 -2.58
CA SER A 64 10.45 -5.20 -2.33
C SER A 64 9.20 -5.47 -1.49
N LYS A 65 8.79 -4.52 -0.64
CA LYS A 65 7.61 -4.63 0.24
C LYS A 65 6.33 -4.05 -0.36
N MET A 66 6.40 -3.44 -1.55
CA MET A 66 5.24 -2.82 -2.21
C MET A 66 4.48 -3.80 -3.11
N THR A 67 5.02 -4.99 -3.34
CA THR A 67 4.44 -5.95 -4.29
C THR A 67 3.11 -6.50 -3.80
N PRO A 68 2.18 -6.87 -4.70
CA PRO A 68 0.92 -7.46 -4.31
C PRO A 68 1.13 -8.83 -3.64
N LEU A 69 2.21 -9.54 -3.97
CA LEU A 69 2.61 -10.77 -3.30
C LEU A 69 2.96 -10.54 -1.82
N TYR A 70 3.71 -9.48 -1.52
CA TYR A 70 4.03 -9.12 -0.13
C TYR A 70 2.76 -8.81 0.68
N ALA A 71 1.78 -8.16 0.04
CA ALA A 71 0.48 -7.81 0.62
C ALA A 71 -0.42 -9.04 0.84
N ALA A 72 -0.55 -9.92 -0.18
CA ALA A 72 -1.35 -11.14 -0.11
C ALA A 72 -0.83 -12.10 0.98
N ALA A 73 0.50 -12.26 1.09
CA ALA A 73 1.13 -13.06 2.13
C ALA A 73 0.83 -12.57 3.58
N ARG A 74 0.25 -11.36 3.72
CA ARG A 74 -0.11 -10.73 5.00
C ARG A 74 -1.60 -10.43 5.12
N LEU A 75 -2.42 -10.95 4.21
CA LEU A 75 -3.88 -10.77 4.20
C LEU A 75 -4.33 -9.30 4.12
N TRP A 76 -3.50 -8.43 3.53
CA TRP A 76 -3.90 -7.06 3.24
C TRP A 76 -4.88 -6.99 2.06
N ILE A 77 -4.80 -8.01 1.19
CA ILE A 77 -5.71 -8.30 0.10
C ILE A 77 -6.10 -9.78 0.18
N ASP A 78 -7.24 -10.13 -0.39
CA ASP A 78 -7.78 -11.48 -0.34
C ASP A 78 -7.23 -12.36 -1.49
N ASP A 79 -6.92 -11.76 -2.64
CA ASP A 79 -6.25 -12.47 -3.76
C ASP A 79 -5.56 -11.50 -4.76
N ILE A 80 -4.65 -12.07 -5.56
CA ILE A 80 -4.06 -11.42 -6.74
C ILE A 80 -4.73 -12.01 -7.99
N ILE A 81 -5.48 -11.19 -8.73
CA ILE A 81 -6.35 -11.67 -9.81
C ILE A 81 -5.82 -11.27 -11.19
N ASP A 82 -6.09 -12.10 -12.20
CA ASP A 82 -5.86 -11.73 -13.60
C ASP A 82 -6.82 -10.58 -13.98
N PRO A 83 -6.32 -9.45 -14.51
CA PRO A 83 -7.16 -8.33 -14.93
C PRO A 83 -8.27 -8.70 -15.94
N ARG A 84 -8.09 -9.79 -16.70
CA ARG A 84 -9.09 -10.28 -17.66
C ARG A 84 -10.28 -10.96 -16.97
N GLU A 85 -10.06 -11.49 -15.77
CA GLU A 85 -11.06 -12.22 -14.98
C GLU A 85 -11.89 -11.30 -14.06
N THR A 86 -11.52 -10.01 -13.95
CA THR A 86 -12.13 -9.04 -13.02
C THR A 86 -13.65 -9.03 -13.08
N ARG A 87 -14.25 -9.03 -14.28
CA ARG A 87 -15.71 -9.01 -14.43
C ARG A 87 -16.36 -10.23 -13.79
N ARG A 88 -15.81 -11.41 -14.05
CA ARG A 88 -16.34 -12.68 -13.53
C ARG A 88 -16.22 -12.73 -12.01
N ILE A 89 -15.06 -12.34 -11.48
CA ILE A 89 -14.79 -12.34 -10.03
C ILE A 89 -15.72 -11.36 -9.31
N ILE A 90 -15.86 -10.13 -9.80
CA ILE A 90 -16.77 -9.14 -9.20
C ILE A 90 -18.22 -9.62 -9.24
N SER A 91 -18.67 -10.18 -10.37
CA SER A 91 -20.04 -10.73 -10.49
C SER A 91 -20.30 -11.80 -9.43
N TYR A 92 -19.38 -12.75 -9.29
CA TYR A 92 -19.48 -13.81 -8.30
C TYR A 92 -19.44 -13.29 -6.86
N CYS A 93 -18.56 -12.33 -6.56
CA CYS A 93 -18.50 -11.69 -5.24
C CYS A 93 -19.80 -10.95 -4.88
N ILE A 94 -20.47 -10.33 -5.85
CA ILE A 94 -21.78 -9.69 -5.64
C ILE A 94 -22.85 -10.73 -5.34
N GLU A 95 -22.88 -11.84 -6.09
CA GLU A 95 -23.79 -12.96 -5.82
C GLU A 95 -23.60 -13.50 -4.39
N VAL A 96 -22.35 -13.76 -3.99
CA VAL A 96 -22.03 -14.22 -2.63
C VAL A 96 -22.41 -13.17 -1.57
N ALA A 97 -22.17 -11.89 -1.82
CA ALA A 97 -22.52 -10.82 -0.88
C ALA A 97 -24.04 -10.66 -0.70
N ASN A 98 -24.84 -10.99 -1.71
CA ASN A 98 -26.31 -10.93 -1.65
C ASN A 98 -26.92 -12.02 -0.76
N GLU A 99 -26.17 -13.07 -0.43
CA GLU A 99 -26.60 -14.11 0.52
C GLU A 99 -26.55 -13.65 1.99
N ASN A 100 -26.20 -12.39 2.26
CA ASN A 100 -26.30 -11.79 3.58
C ASN A 100 -27.64 -11.02 3.75
N PRO A 101 -28.63 -11.57 4.47
CA PRO A 101 -29.91 -10.91 4.69
C PRO A 101 -29.82 -9.71 5.65
N GLU A 102 -28.74 -9.60 6.42
CA GLU A 102 -28.55 -8.54 7.40
C GLU A 102 -27.66 -7.42 6.84
N ILE A 103 -28.32 -6.39 6.29
CA ILE A 103 -27.65 -5.17 5.83
C ILE A 103 -28.03 -4.03 6.79
N PRO A 104 -27.10 -3.54 7.64
CA PRO A 104 -27.39 -2.44 8.54
C PRO A 104 -27.71 -1.18 7.75
N LYS A 105 -28.64 -0.37 8.26
CA LYS A 105 -28.92 0.95 7.70
C LYS A 105 -27.63 1.78 7.71
N PHE A 106 -27.30 2.39 6.57
CA PHE A 106 -26.17 3.31 6.49
C PHE A 106 -26.44 4.55 7.33
N ASN A 107 -25.54 4.84 8.27
CA ASN A 107 -25.57 6.05 9.10
C ASN A 107 -24.24 6.78 8.94
N ALA A 108 -24.25 7.92 8.26
CA ALA A 108 -23.09 8.79 8.20
C ALA A 108 -22.86 9.40 9.59
N GLY A 109 -21.62 9.36 10.09
CA GLY A 109 -21.24 10.08 11.30
C GLY A 109 -21.35 11.60 11.13
N VAL A 110 -20.73 12.37 12.02
CA VAL A 110 -20.71 13.85 11.90
C VAL A 110 -19.94 14.24 10.63
N LEU A 111 -20.60 15.02 9.76
CA LEU A 111 -19.97 15.59 8.58
C LEU A 111 -19.35 16.94 8.94
N GLN A 112 -18.05 17.09 8.70
CA GLN A 112 -17.35 18.36 8.82
C GLN A 112 -17.51 19.12 7.49
N THR A 113 -18.32 20.18 7.51
CA THR A 113 -18.54 21.10 6.37
C THR A 113 -17.71 22.37 6.51
#